data_AF-A0A0V0WFV1-F1
#
_entry.id   AF-A0A0V0WFV1-F1
#
_cell.length_a   1.000
_cell.length_b   1.000
_cell.length_c   1.000
_cell.angle_alpha   90.00
_cell.angle_beta   90.00
_cell.angle_gamma   90.00
#
_symmetry.space_group_name_H-M   'P 1'
#
loop_
_entity.id
_entity.type
_entity.pdbx_description
1 polymer ?
#
loop_
_entity_poly.entity_id
_entity_poly.type
_entity_poly.pdbx_seq_one_letter_code
_entity_poly.pdbx_strand_id
1 'polypeptide(L)'
;MVLFAMFHVLLILFYDNILKPDVAATAFLITNCPIRPDNWQELFSSQRCRRSCLVDSDCKPRHVCICDQECGLSCIKQSARCPSLNNTLTNGIVQLPKESKVGSVTRYSCIGNYQLIGSASRVCQGNKQWSGEEPFCLASAQPIGIALESITGQSARH
;
A
#
# COMPACT_ATOMS: atom_id res chain seq x y z
N MET A 1 -21.78 7.08 -34.08
CA MET A 1 -21.95 7.08 -32.60
C MET A 1 -21.09 6.03 -31.89
N VAL A 2 -20.68 4.93 -32.54
CA VAL A 2 -19.84 3.88 -31.93
C VAL A 2 -18.36 4.29 -31.75
N LEU A 3 -17.82 5.16 -32.62
CA LEU A 3 -16.43 5.65 -32.54
C LEU A 3 -16.13 6.53 -31.31
N PHE A 4 -17.10 7.32 -30.83
CA PHE A 4 -16.94 8.12 -29.60
C PHE A 4 -16.93 7.25 -28.34
N ALA A 5 -17.74 6.17 -28.33
CA ALA A 5 -17.77 5.22 -27.24
C ALA A 5 -16.44 4.44 -27.13
N MET A 6 -15.85 4.03 -28.26
CA MET A 6 -14.56 3.33 -28.24
C MET A 6 -13.40 4.24 -27.82
N PHE A 7 -13.45 5.53 -28.17
CA PHE A 7 -12.45 6.52 -27.73
C PHE A 7 -12.57 6.84 -26.23
N HIS A 8 -13.79 6.88 -25.68
CA HIS A 8 -14.02 6.97 -24.24
C HIS A 8 -13.62 5.69 -23.51
N VAL A 9 -13.91 4.50 -24.04
CA VAL A 9 -13.49 3.23 -23.45
C VAL A 9 -11.97 3.10 -23.47
N LEU A 10 -11.30 3.54 -24.54
CA LEU A 10 -9.84 3.64 -24.56
C LEU A 10 -9.34 4.67 -23.56
N LEU A 11 -9.90 5.88 -23.46
CA LEU A 11 -9.50 6.84 -22.44
C LEU A 11 -9.72 6.34 -21.00
N ILE A 12 -10.81 5.59 -20.73
CA ILE A 12 -11.10 4.97 -19.43
C ILE A 12 -10.11 3.85 -19.14
N LEU A 13 -9.86 2.94 -20.09
CA LEU A 13 -8.84 1.89 -19.94
C LEU A 13 -7.42 2.46 -19.85
N PHE A 14 -7.12 3.57 -20.52
CA PHE A 14 -5.86 4.31 -20.35
C PHE A 14 -5.80 5.00 -18.98
N TYR A 15 -6.91 5.51 -18.43
CA TYR A 15 -6.97 6.10 -17.08
C TYR A 15 -6.80 5.03 -15.98
N ASP A 16 -7.49 3.90 -16.13
CA ASP A 16 -7.44 2.74 -15.23
C ASP A 16 -6.09 1.99 -15.30
N ASN A 17 -5.38 2.06 -16.45
CA ASN A 17 -4.00 1.55 -16.57
C ASN A 17 -2.91 2.56 -16.15
N ILE A 18 -3.24 3.83 -15.89
CA ILE A 18 -2.28 4.87 -15.49
C ILE A 18 -2.44 5.29 -14.02
N LEU A 19 -3.55 4.94 -13.36
CA LEU A 19 -3.70 5.09 -11.91
C LEU A 19 -2.80 4.09 -11.18
N LYS A 20 -1.55 4.53 -11.08
CA LYS A 20 -0.41 3.95 -10.38
C LYS A 20 -0.81 3.15 -9.14
N PRO A 21 -0.19 1.99 -8.90
CA PRO A 21 -0.17 1.39 -7.55
C PRO A 21 0.49 2.32 -6.50
N ASP A 22 1.10 3.43 -6.93
CA ASP A 22 1.57 4.52 -6.06
C ASP A 22 0.47 5.39 -5.45
N VAL A 23 -0.62 5.70 -6.19
CA VAL A 23 -1.67 6.60 -5.68
C VAL A 23 -2.54 5.89 -4.65
N ALA A 24 -2.81 4.59 -4.86
CA ALA A 24 -3.57 3.79 -3.91
C ALA A 24 -2.86 3.66 -2.56
N ALA A 25 -1.53 3.43 -2.55
CA ALA A 25 -0.76 3.28 -1.31
C ALA A 25 -0.73 4.56 -0.45
N THR A 26 -0.62 5.74 -1.09
CA THR A 26 -0.68 7.03 -0.39
C THR A 26 -2.11 7.44 -0.01
N ALA A 27 -3.10 7.12 -0.85
CA ALA A 27 -4.50 7.42 -0.56
C ALA A 27 -5.04 6.59 0.60
N PHE A 28 -4.68 5.30 0.67
CA PHE A 28 -5.17 4.37 1.71
C PHE A 28 -4.78 4.77 3.14
N LEU A 29 -3.72 5.56 3.29
CA LEU A 29 -3.22 6.06 4.58
C LEU A 29 -3.89 7.35 5.04
N ILE A 30 -4.55 8.07 4.14
CA ILE A 30 -5.31 9.28 4.46
C ILE A 30 -6.77 8.92 4.74
N THR A 31 -7.37 8.00 3.97
CA THR A 31 -8.79 7.60 4.14
C THR A 31 -9.06 6.64 5.30
N ASN A 32 -8.09 5.86 5.76
CA ASN A 32 -8.26 4.94 6.89
C ASN A 32 -7.60 5.43 8.19
N CYS A 33 -7.20 6.71 8.25
CA CYS A 33 -6.59 7.26 9.46
C CYS A 33 -7.67 7.45 10.54
N PRO A 34 -7.44 7.01 11.79
CA PRO A 34 -8.44 7.15 12.85
C PRO A 34 -8.73 8.62 13.14
N ILE A 35 -10.01 8.95 13.31
CA ILE A 35 -10.44 10.30 13.66
C ILE A 35 -10.16 10.53 15.14
N ARG A 36 -9.45 11.61 15.46
CA ARG A 36 -9.17 12.00 16.84
C ARG A 36 -10.44 12.59 17.48
N PRO A 37 -10.99 12.02 18.58
CA PRO A 37 -12.15 12.58 19.26
C PRO A 37 -11.83 13.89 19.99
N ASP A 38 -12.83 14.73 20.23
CA ASP A 38 -12.64 16.07 20.81
C ASP A 38 -12.08 16.03 22.25
N ASN A 39 -12.37 14.97 23.02
CA ASN A 39 -11.90 14.77 24.40
C ASN A 39 -10.57 13.99 24.50
N TRP A 40 -9.78 13.92 23.43
CA TRP A 40 -8.58 13.08 23.35
C TRP A 40 -7.53 13.37 24.45
N GLN A 41 -7.47 14.61 24.95
CA GLN A 41 -6.57 15.00 26.05
C GLN A 41 -6.85 14.25 27.36
N GLU A 42 -8.10 13.83 27.58
CA GLU A 42 -8.53 13.09 28.77
C GLU A 42 -8.32 11.57 28.61
N LEU A 43 -8.40 11.05 27.38
CA LEU A 43 -8.29 9.62 27.08
C LEU A 43 -6.85 9.09 27.04
N PHE A 44 -5.88 9.95 26.69
CA PHE A 44 -4.48 9.55 26.51
C PHE A 44 -3.53 10.45 27.31
N SER A 45 -3.73 10.53 28.63
CA SER A 45 -2.97 11.45 29.49
C SER A 45 -1.43 11.24 29.47
N SER A 46 -0.96 10.10 28.96
CA SER A 46 0.46 9.77 28.79
C SER A 46 1.01 10.04 27.37
N GLN A 47 0.16 10.13 26.34
CA GLN A 47 0.59 10.26 24.94
C GLN A 47 0.49 11.74 24.52
N ARG A 48 1.59 12.35 24.08
CA ARG A 48 1.58 13.71 23.52
C ARG A 48 1.52 13.67 22.00
N CYS A 49 0.34 13.47 21.43
CA CYS A 49 0.17 13.60 19.99
C CYS A 49 0.46 15.03 19.53
N ARG A 50 0.91 15.13 18.28
CA ARG A 50 1.19 16.42 17.66
C ARG A 50 -0.12 17.13 17.31
N ARG A 51 0.00 18.37 16.81
CA ARG A 51 -1.16 19.15 16.36
C ARG A 51 -1.86 18.41 15.22
N SER A 52 -3.19 18.29 15.29
CA SER A 52 -3.99 17.72 14.22
C SER A 52 -3.99 18.61 12.97
N CYS A 53 -4.28 18.00 11.83
CA CYS A 53 -4.38 18.67 10.53
C CYS A 53 -5.33 17.88 9.62
N LEU A 54 -5.83 18.54 8.58
CA LEU A 54 -6.56 17.92 7.47
C LEU A 54 -5.75 18.01 6.18
N VAL A 55 -4.96 19.08 6.03
CA VAL A 55 -4.11 19.34 4.86
C VAL A 55 -2.74 19.89 5.28
N ASP A 56 -1.76 19.79 4.40
CA ASP A 56 -0.38 20.26 4.67
C ASP A 56 -0.31 21.75 5.07
N SER A 57 -1.24 22.58 4.57
CA SER A 57 -1.29 24.01 4.90
C SER A 57 -1.70 24.32 6.34
N ASP A 58 -2.31 23.37 7.06
CA ASP A 58 -2.65 23.53 8.48
C ASP A 58 -1.39 23.50 9.37
N CYS A 59 -0.29 23.02 8.80
CA CYS A 59 0.96 22.80 9.49
C CYS A 59 1.95 23.95 9.30
N LYS A 60 2.84 24.13 10.28
CA LYS A 60 3.96 25.08 10.19
C LYS A 60 4.91 24.68 9.05
N PRO A 61 5.72 25.61 8.52
CA PRO A 61 6.77 25.26 7.54
C PRO A 61 7.63 24.08 8.02
N ARG A 62 8.02 23.21 7.09
CA ARG A 62 8.76 21.94 7.32
C ARG A 62 7.96 20.84 8.02
N HIS A 63 6.65 20.98 8.13
CA HIS A 63 5.75 19.92 8.56
C HIS A 63 4.80 19.55 7.43
N VAL A 64 4.33 18.31 7.46
CA VAL A 64 3.39 17.74 6.51
C VAL A 64 2.30 17.01 7.30
N CYS A 65 1.09 16.99 6.75
CA CYS A 65 -0.06 16.35 7.35
C CYS A 65 -0.08 14.87 6.98
N ILE A 66 0.30 14.02 7.94
CA ILE A 66 0.41 12.57 7.75
C ILE A 66 -0.26 11.85 8.91
N CYS A 67 -0.79 10.64 8.65
CA CYS A 67 -1.35 9.78 9.68
C CYS A 67 -0.27 9.35 10.70
N ASP A 68 -0.51 9.64 11.97
CA ASP A 68 0.34 9.35 13.13
C ASP A 68 -0.30 8.24 14.00
N GLN A 69 -0.82 7.20 13.32
CA GLN A 69 -1.54 6.07 13.91
C GLN A 69 -2.68 6.53 14.83
N GLU A 70 -2.69 6.12 16.10
CA GLU A 70 -3.71 6.45 17.11
C GLU A 70 -3.88 7.96 17.34
N CYS A 71 -2.88 8.78 16.97
CA CYS A 71 -3.00 10.24 16.98
C CYS A 71 -3.91 10.80 15.88
N GLY A 72 -4.28 9.98 14.88
CA GLY A 72 -4.92 10.41 13.66
C GLY A 72 -3.98 11.24 12.78
N LEU A 73 -4.55 12.09 11.93
CA LEU A 73 -3.78 13.03 11.11
C LEU A 73 -3.10 14.08 12.00
N SER A 74 -1.80 14.25 11.82
CA SER A 74 -0.99 15.14 12.65
C SER A 74 0.11 15.82 11.83
N CYS A 75 0.52 17.01 12.28
CA CYS A 75 1.61 17.76 11.68
C CYS A 75 2.96 17.14 12.06
N ILE A 76 3.57 16.42 11.11
CA ILE A 76 4.84 15.72 11.31
C ILE A 76 5.96 16.47 10.62
N LYS A 77 7.13 16.56 11.27
CA LYS A 77 8.32 17.14 10.65
C LYS A 77 8.68 16.37 9.38
N GLN A 78 8.78 17.06 8.23
CA GLN A 78 9.09 16.47 6.93
C GLN A 78 10.44 15.72 6.91
N SER A 79 11.36 16.10 7.80
CA SER A 79 12.66 15.44 7.95
C SER A 79 12.64 14.24 8.92
N ALA A 80 11.49 13.89 9.50
CA ALA A 80 11.37 12.71 10.34
C ALA A 80 11.63 11.45 9.50
N ARG A 81 12.32 10.46 10.08
CA ARG A 81 12.77 9.27 9.36
C ARG A 81 12.31 8.00 10.04
N CYS A 82 11.97 7.01 9.24
CA CYS A 82 11.76 5.63 9.65
C CYS A 82 13.08 4.85 9.70
N PRO A 83 13.12 3.71 10.43
CA PRO A 83 14.24 2.79 10.40
C PRO A 83 14.58 2.35 8.98
N SER A 84 15.87 2.09 8.74
CA SER A 84 16.32 1.48 7.49
C SER A 84 15.74 0.08 7.36
N LEU A 85 15.14 -0.23 6.21
CA LEU A 85 14.63 -1.56 5.90
C LEU A 85 15.76 -2.46 5.38
N ASN A 86 15.55 -3.77 5.49
CA ASN A 86 16.38 -4.74 4.80
C ASN A 86 16.21 -4.58 3.28
N ASN A 87 17.30 -4.74 2.53
CA ASN A 87 17.30 -4.70 1.07
C ASN A 87 17.12 -6.07 0.42
N THR A 88 16.93 -7.13 1.21
CA THR A 88 16.72 -8.49 0.72
C THR A 88 15.33 -8.99 1.07
N LEU A 89 14.68 -9.65 0.10
CA LEU A 89 13.44 -10.40 0.28
C LEU A 89 13.60 -11.77 -0.38
N THR A 90 13.38 -12.84 0.37
CA THR A 90 13.50 -14.20 -0.16
C THR A 90 12.50 -14.41 -1.30
N ASN A 91 12.99 -14.87 -2.47
CA ASN A 91 12.21 -15.01 -3.71
C ASN A 91 11.51 -13.72 -4.15
N GLY A 92 12.12 -12.57 -3.83
CA GLY A 92 11.57 -11.27 -4.17
C GLY A 92 12.62 -10.18 -4.32
N ILE A 93 12.13 -8.98 -4.59
CA ILE A 93 12.90 -7.77 -4.83
C ILE A 93 12.31 -6.67 -3.94
N VAL A 94 13.19 -5.93 -3.26
CA VAL A 94 12.84 -4.75 -2.46
C VAL A 94 13.31 -3.50 -3.19
N GLN A 95 12.38 -2.62 -3.52
CA GLN A 95 12.65 -1.32 -4.12
C GLN A 95 12.64 -0.26 -3.00
N LEU A 96 13.83 0.02 -2.47
CA LEU A 96 14.00 1.01 -1.40
C LEU A 96 13.91 2.44 -1.95
N PRO A 97 13.31 3.38 -1.20
CA PRO A 97 13.36 4.79 -1.55
C PRO A 97 14.78 5.34 -1.33
N LYS A 98 15.09 6.43 -2.04
CA LYS A 98 16.36 7.17 -1.86
C LYS A 98 16.58 7.62 -0.40
N GLU A 99 15.50 7.94 0.30
CA GLU A 99 15.53 8.33 1.71
C GLU A 99 14.37 7.68 2.49
N SER A 100 14.58 7.38 3.77
CA SER A 100 13.55 6.83 4.67
C SER A 100 12.75 7.92 5.41
N LYS A 101 12.47 9.05 4.75
CA LYS A 101 11.68 10.15 5.33
C LYS A 101 10.20 9.77 5.43
N VAL A 102 9.46 10.45 6.31
CA VAL A 102 8.00 10.35 6.36
C VAL A 102 7.38 10.64 4.99
N GLY A 103 6.41 9.81 4.59
CA GLY A 103 5.82 9.80 3.25
C GLY A 103 6.60 9.00 2.20
N SER A 104 7.84 8.57 2.47
CA SER A 104 8.57 7.67 1.56
C SER A 104 7.86 6.33 1.43
N VAL A 105 7.94 5.73 0.24
CA VAL A 105 7.31 4.45 -0.10
C VAL A 105 8.38 3.44 -0.50
N THR A 106 8.28 2.24 0.06
CA THR A 106 9.05 1.05 -0.33
C THR A 106 8.13 0.09 -1.06
N ARG A 107 8.60 -0.53 -2.15
CA ARG A 107 7.82 -1.50 -2.93
C ARG A 107 8.44 -2.88 -2.89
N TYR A 108 7.58 -3.90 -2.94
CA TYR A 108 7.94 -5.30 -2.88
C TYR A 108 7.33 -6.04 -4.07
N SER A 109 8.09 -6.98 -4.63
CA SER A 109 7.64 -7.85 -5.71
C SER A 109 8.29 -9.22 -5.59
N CYS A 110 7.59 -10.28 -5.99
CA CYS A 110 8.15 -11.63 -6.03
C CYS A 110 8.72 -11.96 -7.41
N ILE A 111 9.70 -12.87 -7.46
CA ILE A 111 10.32 -13.33 -8.70
C ILE A 111 9.65 -14.61 -9.21
N GLY A 112 9.66 -14.84 -10.52
CA GLY A 112 9.21 -16.10 -11.13
C GLY A 112 7.75 -16.45 -10.80
N ASN A 113 7.52 -17.68 -10.35
CA ASN A 113 6.21 -18.23 -10.00
C ASN A 113 5.83 -18.00 -8.53
N TYR A 114 6.45 -17.06 -7.83
CA TYR A 114 6.08 -16.73 -6.46
C TYR A 114 5.00 -15.64 -6.42
N GLN A 115 4.08 -15.77 -5.47
CA GLN A 115 3.04 -14.82 -5.18
C GLN A 115 3.36 -14.03 -3.91
N LEU A 116 3.14 -12.71 -3.97
CA LEU A 116 3.33 -11.83 -2.82
C LEU A 116 2.15 -11.96 -1.87
N ILE A 117 2.45 -12.23 -0.59
CA ILE A 117 1.50 -12.27 0.50
C ILE A 117 1.74 -11.07 1.41
N GLY A 118 0.70 -10.28 1.62
CA GLY A 118 0.76 -9.01 2.33
C GLY A 118 0.72 -7.80 1.38
N SER A 119 1.16 -6.64 1.86
CA SER A 119 1.12 -5.39 1.09
C SER A 119 2.28 -5.29 0.12
N ALA A 120 2.00 -4.97 -1.15
CA ALA A 120 3.02 -4.67 -2.17
C ALA A 120 3.82 -3.40 -1.90
N SER A 121 3.40 -2.58 -0.94
CA SER A 121 4.12 -1.38 -0.56
C SER A 121 3.98 -1.05 0.91
N ARG A 122 4.98 -0.41 1.47
CA ARG A 122 4.97 0.15 2.82
C ARG A 122 5.34 1.62 2.77
N VAL A 123 4.74 2.43 3.63
CA VAL A 123 4.94 3.88 3.69
C VAL A 123 5.46 4.27 5.06
N CYS A 124 6.41 5.21 5.10
CA CYS A 124 6.92 5.75 6.35
C CYS A 124 5.88 6.71 6.98
N GLN A 125 5.26 6.30 8.09
CA GLN A 125 4.16 6.99 8.76
C GLN A 125 4.64 8.05 9.77
N GLY A 126 3.71 8.84 10.31
CA GLY A 126 3.99 9.94 11.24
C GLY A 126 4.61 9.52 12.58
N ASN A 127 4.36 8.27 12.97
CA ASN A 127 4.95 7.64 14.16
C ASN A 127 6.42 7.21 13.93
N LYS A 128 6.97 7.48 12.73
CA LYS A 128 8.32 7.08 12.29
C LYS A 128 8.48 5.57 12.15
N GLN A 129 7.40 4.85 11.84
CA GLN A 129 7.42 3.44 11.50
C GLN A 129 6.88 3.21 10.09
N TRP A 130 7.28 2.11 9.48
CA TRP A 130 6.73 1.68 8.21
C TRP A 130 5.34 1.08 8.42
N SER A 131 4.39 1.44 7.56
CA SER A 131 3.04 0.89 7.59
C SER A 131 3.05 -0.62 7.40
N GLY A 132 2.20 -1.32 8.16
CA GLY A 132 2.02 -2.76 8.05
C GLY A 132 3.30 -3.57 8.25
N GLU A 133 3.21 -4.85 7.92
CA GLU A 133 4.31 -5.81 8.04
C GLU A 133 5.06 -5.99 6.72
N GLU A 134 6.27 -6.54 6.79
CA GLU A 134 7.02 -6.93 5.61
C GLU A 134 6.31 -8.10 4.90
N PRO A 135 6.00 -7.99 3.60
CA PRO A 135 5.37 -9.08 2.88
C PRO A 135 6.35 -10.23 2.64
N PHE A 136 5.83 -11.40 2.27
CA PHE A 136 6.63 -12.57 1.93
C PHE A 136 6.17 -13.20 0.61
N CYS A 137 7.07 -13.96 -0.02
CA CYS A 137 6.81 -14.61 -1.30
C CYS A 137 6.57 -16.10 -1.09
N LEU A 138 5.37 -16.58 -1.41
CA LEU A 138 5.03 -18.01 -1.43
C LEU A 138 5.06 -18.55 -2.84
N ALA A 139 5.53 -19.78 -3.03
CA ALA A 139 5.44 -20.44 -4.33
C ALA A 139 3.97 -20.54 -4.73
N SER A 140 3.61 -19.95 -5.88
CA SER A 140 2.29 -20.18 -6.45
C SER A 140 2.26 -21.62 -6.93
N ALA A 141 1.38 -22.43 -6.35
CA ALA A 141 0.97 -23.67 -6.99
C ALA A 141 0.19 -23.28 -8.24
N GLN A 142 0.90 -22.87 -9.30
CA GLN A 142 0.32 -22.97 -10.62
C GLN A 142 -0.06 -24.43 -10.76
N PRO A 143 -1.34 -24.77 -11.06
CA PRO A 143 -1.60 -26.10 -11.54
C PRO A 143 -0.67 -26.25 -12.73
N ILE A 144 0.26 -27.20 -12.62
CA ILE A 144 0.90 -27.76 -13.80
C ILE A 144 -0.26 -27.99 -14.75
N GLY A 145 -0.21 -27.41 -15.94
CA GLY A 145 -1.16 -27.68 -17.01
C GLY A 145 -1.02 -29.14 -17.44
N ILE A 146 -1.32 -30.06 -16.52
CA ILE A 146 -1.76 -31.39 -16.84
C ILE A 146 -3.15 -31.11 -17.39
N ALA A 147 -3.24 -30.98 -18.71
CA ALA A 147 -4.47 -31.32 -19.38
C ALA A 147 -4.82 -32.71 -18.82
N LEU A 148 -5.80 -32.78 -17.91
CA LEU A 148 -6.37 -34.05 -17.53
C LEU A 148 -6.97 -34.57 -18.83
N GLU A 149 -6.23 -35.48 -19.47
CA GLU A 149 -6.76 -36.27 -20.55
C GLU A 149 -8.10 -36.81 -20.07
N SER A 150 -9.10 -36.61 -20.91
CA SER A 150 -10.46 -37.08 -20.78
C SER A 150 -10.49 -38.58 -20.45
N ILE A 151 -10.69 -38.94 -19.18
CA ILE A 151 -10.99 -40.32 -18.79
C ILE A 151 -12.33 -40.36 -18.05
N THR A 152 -13.41 -40.21 -18.82
CA THR A 152 -14.68 -40.93 -18.58
C THR A 152 -15.14 -41.36 -19.98
N GLY A 153 -14.95 -42.60 -20.41
CA GLY A 153 -15.66 -43.76 -19.88
C GLY A 153 -16.93 -44.00 -20.70
N GLN A 154 -16.83 -44.21 -22.02
CA GLN A 154 -17.94 -44.74 -22.81
C GLN A 154 -17.89 -46.27 -22.80
N SER A 155 -18.60 -46.84 -21.82
CA SER A 155 -19.17 -48.18 -21.93
C SER A 155 -20.58 -48.14 -21.39
N ALA A 156 -21.55 -48.15 -22.29
CA ALA A 156 -22.91 -48.60 -22.02
C ALA A 156 -23.36 -49.41 -23.24
N ARG A 157 -23.61 -50.71 -23.00
CA ARG A 157 -24.13 -51.71 -23.94
C ARG A 157 -25.61 -51.47 -24.20
N HIS A 158 -26.09 -51.69 -25.43
CA HIS A 158 -26.88 -52.86 -25.87
C HIS A 158 -27.19 -52.71 -27.37
#